data_AF-A0A497D8K8-F1
#
_entry.id   AF-A0A497D8K8-F1
#
_cell.length_a   1.000
_cell.length_b   1.000
_cell.length_c   1.000
_cell.angle_alpha   90.00
_cell.angle_beta   90.00
_cell.angle_gamma   90.00
#
_symmetry.space_group_name_H-M   'P 1'
#
loop_
_entity.id
_entity.type
_entity.pdbx_description
1 polymer ?
#
loop_
_entity_poly.entity_id
_entity_poly.type
_entity_poly.pdbx_seq_one_letter_code
_entity_poly.pdbx_strand_id
1 'polypeptide(L)'
;MKSFTKFFLTFAMLMSAVFAFSQDYQSMTPEEAAFHKALEQQKTAALGPVTAPSSNRNVTNDCSTAIAYGNINDPAVTGTIASSGEEWYSFTGADNMTVTVSLCNSDFDTKLEVWNDCGDAGYAYYNDDNCGVQSEIGGIPFTAGDVMYVKVYGFGSSSGNYELSITGVLPPPSATPIASFPFTIDFESGDFPAEIQAAQGADAGLSVAADAA
;
A
#
# COMPACT_ATOMS: atom_id res chain seq x y z
N MET A 1 11.57 56.80 1.98
CA MET A 1 10.86 56.17 3.13
C MET A 1 9.37 55.93 2.82
N LYS A 2 9.04 55.19 1.75
CA LYS A 2 7.64 54.84 1.39
C LYS A 2 7.46 53.36 0.99
N SER A 3 8.54 52.58 0.95
CA SER A 3 8.53 51.17 0.51
C SER A 3 8.45 50.17 1.68
N PHE A 4 8.95 50.54 2.86
CA PHE A 4 8.98 49.64 4.03
C PHE A 4 7.60 49.38 4.66
N THR A 5 6.64 50.29 4.49
CA THR A 5 5.29 50.15 5.09
C THR A 5 4.39 49.17 4.32
N LYS A 6 4.65 48.96 3.01
CA LYS A 6 3.87 48.01 2.20
C LYS A 6 4.26 46.55 2.44
N PHE A 7 5.53 46.30 2.75
CA PHE A 7 6.04 44.94 3.00
C PHE A 7 5.55 44.37 4.34
N PHE A 8 5.38 45.23 5.35
CA PHE A 8 4.81 44.83 6.65
C PHE A 8 3.30 44.58 6.59
N LEU A 9 2.57 45.29 5.72
CA LEU A 9 1.12 45.15 5.62
C LEU A 9 0.69 43.85 4.93
N THR A 10 1.46 43.36 3.95
CA THR A 10 1.20 42.07 3.28
C THR A 10 1.63 40.87 4.14
N PHE A 11 2.67 41.01 4.96
CA PHE A 11 3.12 39.95 5.86
C PHE A 11 2.15 39.74 7.04
N ALA A 12 1.54 40.82 7.55
CA ALA A 12 0.50 40.74 8.59
C ALA A 12 -0.80 40.06 8.09
N MET A 13 -1.16 40.24 6.81
CA MET A 13 -2.37 39.64 6.24
C MET A 13 -2.23 38.13 5.98
N LEU A 14 -1.02 37.66 5.62
CA LEU A 14 -0.69 36.24 5.47
C LEU A 14 -0.64 35.51 6.82
N MET A 15 -0.14 36.15 7.88
CA MET A 15 -0.16 35.56 9.23
C MET A 15 -1.58 35.45 9.81
N SER A 16 -2.48 36.41 9.51
CA SER A 16 -3.88 36.35 9.96
C SER A 16 -4.72 35.29 9.26
N ALA A 17 -4.39 34.90 8.03
CA ALA A 17 -5.07 33.80 7.35
C ALA A 17 -4.70 32.44 7.97
N VAL A 18 -3.41 32.20 8.26
CA VAL A 18 -2.94 30.94 8.88
C VAL A 18 -3.45 30.79 10.33
N PHE A 19 -3.60 31.89 11.07
CA PHE A 19 -4.19 31.87 12.42
C PHE A 19 -5.72 31.70 12.43
N ALA A 20 -6.44 32.10 11.38
CA ALA A 20 -7.88 31.85 11.29
C ALA A 20 -8.19 30.39 10.97
N PHE A 21 -7.38 29.74 10.10
CA PHE A 21 -7.54 28.31 9.80
C PHE A 21 -7.21 27.38 10.97
N SER A 22 -6.36 27.81 11.92
CA SER A 22 -6.04 26.99 13.10
C SER A 22 -7.05 27.14 14.24
N GLN A 23 -7.79 28.25 14.31
CA GLN A 23 -8.81 28.45 15.35
C GLN A 23 -10.08 27.62 15.15
N ASP A 24 -10.44 27.31 13.90
CA ASP A 24 -11.62 26.47 13.62
C ASP A 24 -11.39 24.97 13.91
N TYR A 25 -10.13 24.51 13.94
CA TYR A 25 -9.77 23.10 14.22
C TYR A 25 -9.70 22.75 15.72
N GLN A 26 -9.56 23.75 16.61
CA GLN A 26 -9.44 23.50 18.05
C GLN A 26 -10.80 23.35 18.76
N SER A 27 -11.91 23.69 18.09
CA SER A 27 -13.28 23.57 18.61
C SER A 27 -14.06 22.38 18.05
N MET A 28 -13.46 21.55 17.19
CA MET A 28 -14.12 20.39 16.60
C MET A 28 -14.13 19.19 17.55
N THR A 29 -15.25 18.47 17.57
CA THR A 29 -15.30 17.15 18.20
C THR A 29 -14.47 16.13 17.39
N PRO A 30 -13.96 15.05 18.00
CA PRO A 30 -13.20 14.02 17.29
C PRO A 30 -13.95 13.41 16.09
N GLU A 31 -15.29 13.37 16.17
CA GLU A 31 -16.16 12.86 15.11
C GLU A 31 -16.26 13.82 13.91
N GLU A 32 -16.35 15.13 14.16
CA GLU A 32 -16.36 16.16 13.11
C GLU A 32 -15.01 16.27 12.38
N ALA A 33 -13.90 16.11 13.12
CA ALA A 33 -12.56 16.05 12.53
C ALA A 33 -12.39 14.81 11.64
N ALA A 34 -12.95 13.67 12.05
CA ALA A 34 -12.96 12.44 11.24
C ALA A 34 -13.82 12.59 9.98
N PHE A 35 -14.98 13.25 10.08
CA PHE A 35 -15.84 13.54 8.94
C PHE A 35 -15.17 14.47 7.92
N HIS A 36 -14.48 15.52 8.38
CA HIS A 36 -13.71 16.40 7.50
C HIS A 36 -12.51 15.70 6.85
N LYS A 37 -11.81 14.82 7.59
CA LYS A 37 -10.73 14.00 7.03
C LYS A 37 -11.25 13.03 5.97
N ALA A 38 -12.40 12.40 6.21
CA ALA A 38 -13.06 11.52 5.26
C ALA A 38 -13.56 12.27 4.02
N LEU A 39 -14.08 13.49 4.18
CA LEU A 39 -14.51 14.33 3.07
C LEU A 39 -13.33 14.75 2.18
N GLU A 40 -12.17 15.09 2.77
CA GLU A 40 -10.98 15.41 1.98
C GLU A 40 -10.34 14.17 1.32
N GLN A 41 -10.43 13.00 1.96
CA GLN A 41 -10.10 11.72 1.30
C GLN A 41 -11.04 11.45 0.11
N GLN A 42 -12.35 11.69 0.24
CA GLN A 42 -13.30 11.54 -0.87
C GLN A 42 -13.12 12.58 -1.98
N LYS A 43 -12.75 13.81 -1.66
CA LYS A 43 -12.45 14.85 -2.65
C LYS A 43 -11.21 14.50 -3.49
N THR A 44 -10.24 13.86 -2.85
CA THR A 44 -9.05 13.31 -3.53
C THR A 44 -9.42 12.09 -4.40
N ALA A 45 -10.40 11.28 -3.98
CA ALA A 45 -10.90 10.15 -4.77
C ALA A 45 -11.83 10.56 -5.94
N ALA A 46 -12.52 11.70 -5.84
CA ALA A 46 -13.41 12.22 -6.89
C ALA A 46 -12.65 12.92 -8.03
N LEU A 47 -11.42 13.33 -7.77
CA LEU A 47 -10.45 13.73 -8.79
C LEU A 47 -9.67 12.46 -9.18
N GLY A 48 -10.19 11.71 -10.15
CA GLY A 48 -9.45 10.57 -10.72
C GLY A 48 -8.01 10.96 -11.14
N PRO A 49 -7.14 9.98 -11.44
CA PRO A 49 -5.74 10.25 -11.72
C PRO A 49 -5.63 11.29 -12.85
N VAL A 50 -5.06 12.44 -12.53
CA VAL A 50 -4.71 13.44 -13.55
C VAL A 50 -3.55 12.86 -14.35
N THR A 51 -3.87 12.15 -15.42
CA THR A 51 -2.92 11.77 -16.45
C THR A 51 -2.58 12.99 -17.29
N ALA A 52 -1.53 13.70 -16.88
CA ALA A 52 -0.77 14.53 -17.79
C ALA A 52 0.71 14.14 -17.66
N PRO A 53 1.29 13.41 -18.64
CA PRO A 53 2.73 13.34 -18.76
C PRO A 53 3.18 14.72 -19.25
N SER A 54 3.50 15.61 -18.30
CA SER A 54 4.04 16.93 -18.62
C SER A 54 5.51 16.95 -18.19
N SER A 55 6.37 16.84 -19.21
CA SER A 55 7.83 16.88 -19.15
C SER A 55 8.39 18.26 -18.75
N ASN A 56 7.75 18.95 -17.81
CA ASN A 56 8.27 20.19 -17.24
C ASN A 56 8.05 20.31 -15.73
N ARG A 57 8.10 19.18 -15.02
CA ARG A 57 8.35 19.21 -13.57
C ARG A 57 9.82 19.58 -13.37
N ASN A 58 10.10 20.86 -13.11
CA ASN A 58 11.31 21.25 -12.37
C ASN A 58 11.09 20.93 -10.88
N VAL A 59 10.80 19.66 -10.61
CA VAL A 59 10.60 19.07 -9.31
C VAL A 59 11.58 17.93 -9.30
N THR A 60 12.41 17.85 -8.26
CA THR A 60 13.35 16.75 -8.08
C THR A 60 12.59 15.43 -8.25
N ASN A 61 13.00 14.62 -9.23
CA ASN A 61 12.39 13.33 -9.49
C ASN A 61 12.92 12.33 -8.46
N ASP A 62 12.36 12.44 -7.26
CA ASP A 62 12.70 11.65 -6.08
C ASP A 62 11.43 11.18 -5.38
N CYS A 63 11.61 10.34 -4.37
CA CYS A 63 10.51 9.79 -3.57
C CYS A 63 9.64 10.85 -2.88
N SER A 64 10.13 12.09 -2.64
CA SER A 64 9.35 13.14 -1.98
C SER A 64 8.23 13.67 -2.87
N THR A 65 8.34 13.48 -4.18
CA THR A 65 7.34 13.90 -5.16
C THR A 65 6.79 12.75 -6.00
N ALA A 66 6.92 11.53 -5.47
CA ALA A 66 6.44 10.31 -6.11
C ALA A 66 4.99 10.41 -6.60
N ILE A 67 4.72 9.77 -7.72
CA ILE A 67 3.38 9.61 -8.28
C ILE A 67 2.59 8.67 -7.36
N ALA A 68 1.39 9.07 -6.96
CA ALA A 68 0.51 8.17 -6.21
C ALA A 68 0.07 7.00 -7.10
N TYR A 69 0.54 5.78 -6.80
CA TYR A 69 0.00 4.56 -7.40
C TYR A 69 -1.45 4.34 -6.93
N GLY A 70 -1.68 4.57 -5.63
CA GLY A 70 -2.97 4.32 -4.98
C GLY A 70 -2.84 3.24 -3.92
N ASN A 71 -3.90 2.43 -3.79
CA ASN A 71 -3.94 1.29 -2.89
C ASN A 71 -3.31 0.06 -3.54
N ILE A 72 -2.73 -0.82 -2.72
CA ILE A 72 -2.33 -2.16 -3.16
C ILE A 72 -3.56 -2.88 -3.74
N ASN A 73 -3.37 -3.58 -4.86
CA ASN A 73 -4.40 -4.19 -5.71
C ASN A 73 -5.24 -3.22 -6.57
N ASP A 74 -4.93 -1.91 -6.58
CA ASP A 74 -5.47 -1.01 -7.61
C ASP A 74 -4.95 -1.43 -9.01
N PRO A 75 -5.68 -1.09 -10.09
CA PRO A 75 -5.27 -1.43 -11.45
C PRO A 75 -3.84 -0.99 -11.77
N ALA A 76 -3.14 -1.84 -12.54
CA ALA A 76 -1.79 -1.53 -12.98
C ALA A 76 -1.73 -0.19 -13.72
N VAL A 77 -0.64 0.54 -13.50
CA VAL A 77 -0.39 1.84 -14.13
C VAL A 77 0.67 1.69 -15.21
N THR A 78 0.54 2.48 -16.28
CA THR A 78 1.53 2.51 -17.36
C THR A 78 2.29 3.82 -17.36
N GLY A 79 3.54 3.75 -17.80
CA GLY A 79 4.39 4.93 -17.93
C GLY A 79 5.48 4.71 -18.97
N THR A 80 6.30 5.74 -19.17
CA THR A 80 7.44 5.69 -20.08
C THR A 80 8.64 6.32 -19.41
N ILE A 81 9.79 5.63 -19.45
CA ILE A 81 11.05 6.14 -18.93
C ILE A 81 11.93 6.56 -20.10
N ALA A 82 12.55 7.74 -20.02
CA ALA A 82 13.59 8.17 -20.95
C ALA A 82 14.94 7.52 -20.58
N SER A 83 15.88 7.42 -21.52
CA SER A 83 17.20 6.85 -21.22
C SER A 83 17.87 7.53 -20.03
N SER A 84 18.39 6.74 -19.09
CA SER A 84 18.95 7.19 -17.80
C SER A 84 17.96 7.93 -16.88
N GLY A 85 16.66 7.85 -17.19
CA GLY A 85 15.58 8.36 -16.36
C GLY A 85 15.14 7.36 -15.29
N GLU A 86 14.34 7.87 -14.38
CA GLU A 86 13.68 7.11 -13.32
C GLU A 86 12.28 7.67 -13.12
N GLU A 87 11.38 6.88 -12.53
CA GLU A 87 10.08 7.33 -12.07
C GLU A 87 9.83 6.78 -10.68
N TRP A 88 9.27 7.61 -9.81
CA TRP A 88 8.96 7.25 -8.43
C TRP A 88 7.46 7.13 -8.22
N TYR A 89 7.05 6.06 -7.55
CA TYR A 89 5.67 5.82 -7.14
C TYR A 89 5.57 5.65 -5.64
N SER A 90 4.45 6.06 -5.04
CA SER A 90 4.09 5.76 -3.66
C SER A 90 2.81 4.96 -3.61
N PHE A 91 2.76 3.93 -2.78
CA PHE A 91 1.57 3.09 -2.59
C PHE A 91 1.26 2.88 -1.10
N THR A 92 0.01 2.57 -0.81
CA THR A 92 -0.49 2.32 0.56
C THR A 92 -1.52 1.19 0.56
N GLY A 93 -2.04 0.81 1.72
CA GLY A 93 -3.02 -0.25 1.86
C GLY A 93 -3.67 -0.27 3.24
N ALA A 94 -4.86 -0.86 3.33
CA ALA A 94 -5.65 -0.88 4.56
C ALA A 94 -5.35 -2.07 5.49
N ASP A 95 -4.71 -3.12 4.99
CA ASP A 95 -4.50 -4.37 5.71
C ASP A 95 -3.02 -4.75 5.79
N ASN A 96 -2.67 -5.54 6.82
CA ASN A 96 -1.37 -6.19 6.87
C ASN A 96 -1.35 -7.31 5.81
N MET A 97 -0.37 -7.28 4.91
CA MET A 97 -0.32 -8.20 3.78
C MET A 97 1.10 -8.44 3.29
N THR A 98 1.23 -9.42 2.40
CA THR A 98 2.47 -9.64 1.64
C THR A 98 2.29 -9.09 0.23
N VAL A 99 3.17 -8.18 -0.17
CA VAL A 99 3.10 -7.43 -1.42
C VAL A 99 4.05 -7.99 -2.48
N THR A 100 3.61 -7.94 -3.73
CA THR A 100 4.41 -8.16 -4.94
C THR A 100 4.32 -6.94 -5.83
N VAL A 101 5.48 -6.41 -6.22
CA VAL A 101 5.64 -5.29 -7.17
C VAL A 101 6.26 -5.85 -8.44
N SER A 102 5.60 -5.64 -9.59
CA SER A 102 5.98 -6.26 -10.86
C SER A 102 6.06 -5.25 -12.00
N LEU A 103 7.09 -5.41 -12.83
CA LEU A 103 7.31 -4.72 -14.11
C LEU A 103 7.34 -5.71 -15.29
N CYS A 104 6.89 -6.95 -15.10
CA CYS A 104 7.07 -8.03 -16.08
C CYS A 104 6.44 -7.79 -17.45
N ASN A 105 5.52 -6.83 -17.58
CA ASN A 105 4.89 -6.45 -18.84
C ASN A 105 5.58 -5.25 -19.54
N SER A 106 6.81 -4.92 -19.15
CA SER A 106 7.59 -3.82 -19.75
C SER A 106 8.30 -4.23 -21.05
N ASP A 107 8.56 -3.25 -21.91
CA ASP A 107 9.17 -3.48 -23.24
C ASP A 107 10.71 -3.32 -23.27
N PHE A 108 11.34 -3.12 -22.11
CA PHE A 108 12.78 -2.90 -21.96
C PHE A 108 13.36 -3.60 -20.73
N ASP A 109 14.67 -3.53 -20.59
CA ASP A 109 15.44 -4.06 -19.45
C ASP A 109 15.31 -3.12 -18.24
N THR A 110 14.62 -3.58 -17.20
CA THR A 110 14.17 -2.75 -16.07
C THR A 110 15.01 -2.99 -14.82
N LYS A 111 14.96 -2.01 -13.92
CA LYS A 111 15.39 -2.13 -12.54
C LYS A 111 14.28 -1.63 -11.63
N LEU A 112 14.11 -2.33 -10.52
CA LEU A 112 13.06 -2.08 -9.55
C LEU A 112 13.67 -1.99 -8.16
N GLU A 113 13.37 -0.92 -7.45
CA GLU A 113 13.65 -0.78 -6.02
C GLU A 113 12.36 -0.49 -5.26
N VAL A 114 12.30 -1.02 -4.03
CA VAL A 114 11.23 -0.71 -3.07
C VAL A 114 11.86 -0.18 -1.78
N TRP A 115 11.31 0.92 -1.28
CA TRP A 115 11.80 1.67 -0.13
C TRP A 115 10.69 1.74 0.93
N ASN A 116 11.05 1.55 2.20
CA ASN A 116 10.08 1.63 3.30
C ASN A 116 9.77 3.09 3.62
N ASP A 117 10.78 3.96 3.62
CA ASP A 117 10.64 5.39 3.77
C ASP A 117 11.54 6.12 2.75
N CYS A 118 11.12 7.31 2.33
CA CYS A 118 11.90 8.18 1.46
C CYS A 118 13.19 8.69 2.14
N GLY A 119 13.20 8.74 3.48
CA GLY A 119 14.37 9.10 4.28
C GLY A 119 15.37 7.98 4.53
N ASP A 120 15.12 6.76 4.02
CA ASP A 120 16.02 5.62 4.23
C ASP A 120 17.38 5.85 3.58
N ALA A 121 18.42 5.21 4.13
CA ALA A 121 19.78 5.30 3.57
C ALA A 121 19.96 4.48 2.28
N GLY A 122 18.98 3.67 1.90
CA GLY A 122 19.00 2.79 0.74
C GLY A 122 17.68 2.04 0.58
N TYR A 123 17.52 1.35 -0.55
CA TYR A 123 16.36 0.52 -0.83
C TYR A 123 16.26 -0.65 0.16
N ALA A 124 15.03 -1.05 0.49
CA ALA A 124 14.76 -2.24 1.28
C ALA A 124 14.78 -3.50 0.42
N TYR A 125 14.34 -3.39 -0.84
CA TYR A 125 14.30 -4.50 -1.79
C TYR A 125 14.72 -4.03 -3.19
N TYR A 126 15.35 -4.93 -3.95
CA TYR A 126 15.85 -4.66 -5.31
C TYR A 126 15.74 -5.91 -6.19
N ASN A 127 15.38 -5.72 -7.45
CA ASN A 127 15.55 -6.73 -8.49
C ASN A 127 15.73 -6.06 -9.87
N ASP A 128 16.58 -6.64 -10.72
CA ASP A 128 16.82 -6.24 -12.10
C ASP A 128 16.62 -7.37 -13.14
N ASP A 129 16.42 -8.62 -12.74
CA ASP A 129 16.22 -9.73 -13.68
C ASP A 129 15.18 -10.73 -13.15
N ASN A 130 13.91 -10.46 -13.46
CA ASN A 130 12.79 -11.37 -13.34
C ASN A 130 11.92 -11.32 -14.61
N CYS A 131 11.20 -12.41 -14.90
CA CYS A 131 10.40 -12.53 -16.14
C CYS A 131 11.21 -12.40 -17.45
N GLY A 132 12.54 -12.59 -17.40
CA GLY A 132 13.43 -12.39 -18.54
C GLY A 132 14.47 -11.34 -18.18
N VAL A 133 14.26 -10.11 -18.70
CA VAL A 133 15.10 -8.92 -18.43
C VAL A 133 14.30 -7.82 -17.70
N GLN A 134 13.09 -8.12 -17.27
CA GLN A 134 12.26 -7.19 -16.50
C GLN A 134 12.55 -7.37 -15.01
N SER A 135 11.72 -6.81 -14.12
CA SER A 135 11.94 -6.90 -12.68
C SER A 135 10.64 -7.16 -11.93
N GLU A 136 10.73 -7.96 -10.86
CA GLU A 136 9.62 -8.21 -9.94
C GLU A 136 10.18 -8.52 -8.56
N ILE A 137 9.52 -8.03 -7.52
CA ILE A 137 9.87 -8.30 -6.14
C ILE A 137 8.60 -8.77 -5.43
N GLY A 138 8.57 -10.03 -5.02
CA GLY A 138 7.50 -10.59 -4.19
C GLY A 138 7.93 -10.78 -2.73
N GLY A 139 6.96 -11.00 -1.86
CA GLY A 139 7.25 -11.35 -0.45
C GLY A 139 7.50 -10.15 0.45
N ILE A 140 7.14 -8.94 0.04
CA ILE A 140 7.39 -7.70 0.79
C ILE A 140 6.36 -7.61 1.92
N PRO A 141 6.76 -7.62 3.21
CA PRO A 141 5.84 -7.40 4.32
C PRO A 141 5.33 -5.96 4.28
N PHE A 142 4.01 -5.79 4.36
CA PHE A 142 3.37 -4.48 4.39
C PHE A 142 2.50 -4.36 5.64
N THR A 143 2.64 -3.23 6.35
CA THR A 143 1.79 -2.90 7.51
C THR A 143 0.66 -1.99 7.08
N ALA A 144 -0.55 -2.27 7.57
CA ALA A 144 -1.74 -1.47 7.33
C ALA A 144 -1.50 0.02 7.62
N GLY A 145 -1.80 0.88 6.64
CA GLY A 145 -1.70 2.33 6.74
C GLY A 145 -0.31 2.90 6.44
N ASP A 146 0.71 2.06 6.22
CA ASP A 146 2.04 2.53 5.83
C ASP A 146 2.02 3.09 4.39
N VAL A 147 3.02 3.92 4.09
CA VAL A 147 3.29 4.41 2.72
C VAL A 147 4.68 3.97 2.35
N MET A 148 4.78 3.17 1.29
CA MET A 148 6.05 2.69 0.73
C MET A 148 6.26 3.28 -0.65
N TYR A 149 7.52 3.28 -1.10
CA TYR A 149 7.91 3.90 -2.37
C TYR A 149 8.54 2.87 -3.32
N VAL A 150 8.28 3.04 -4.60
CA VAL A 150 8.84 2.24 -5.69
C VAL A 150 9.61 3.15 -6.61
N LYS A 151 10.82 2.74 -6.97
CA LYS A 151 11.60 3.37 -8.02
C LYS A 151 11.67 2.45 -9.23
N VAL A 152 11.22 2.96 -10.37
CA VAL A 152 11.28 2.27 -11.67
C VAL A 152 12.35 2.97 -12.51
N TYR A 153 13.29 2.22 -13.08
CA TYR A 153 14.31 2.76 -13.97
C TYR A 153 14.84 1.67 -14.91
N GLY A 154 15.70 2.03 -15.87
CA GLY A 154 16.27 1.07 -16.82
C GLY A 154 17.66 0.56 -16.42
N PHE A 155 17.99 -0.66 -16.82
CA PHE A 155 19.37 -1.14 -16.73
C PHE A 155 20.26 -0.38 -17.71
N GLY A 156 21.27 0.32 -17.19
CA GLY A 156 22.16 1.15 -17.98
C GLY A 156 21.42 2.31 -18.67
N SER A 157 21.27 2.20 -20.00
CA SER A 157 20.61 3.23 -20.82
C SER A 157 19.27 2.78 -21.40
N SER A 158 18.82 1.57 -21.03
CA SER A 158 17.53 1.01 -21.46
C SER A 158 16.38 1.92 -21.05
N SER A 159 15.38 2.01 -21.91
CA SER A 159 14.26 2.94 -21.78
C SER A 159 13.11 2.48 -22.65
N GLY A 160 11.89 2.78 -22.24
CA GLY A 160 10.71 2.32 -22.95
C GLY A 160 9.46 2.47 -22.10
N ASN A 161 8.42 1.78 -22.52
CA ASN A 161 7.16 1.73 -21.79
C ASN A 161 7.21 0.61 -20.75
N TYR A 162 6.62 0.87 -19.60
CA TYR A 162 6.45 -0.11 -18.55
C TYR A 162 5.01 -0.15 -18.09
N GLU A 163 4.66 -1.29 -17.49
CA GLU A 163 3.45 -1.46 -16.70
C GLU A 163 3.87 -1.84 -15.29
N LEU A 164 3.49 -1.04 -14.32
CA LEU A 164 3.72 -1.27 -12.90
C LEU A 164 2.45 -1.85 -12.27
N SER A 165 2.58 -3.04 -11.69
CA SER A 165 1.52 -3.71 -10.94
C SER A 165 1.96 -3.93 -9.50
N ILE A 166 1.12 -3.50 -8.54
CA ILE A 166 1.34 -3.71 -7.11
C ILE A 166 0.17 -4.51 -6.55
N THR A 167 0.44 -5.76 -6.20
CA THR A 167 -0.56 -6.71 -5.71
C THR A 167 -0.22 -7.15 -4.29
N GLY A 168 -1.23 -7.52 -3.53
CA GLY A 168 -1.08 -7.91 -2.13
C GLY A 168 -1.96 -9.10 -1.78
N VAL A 169 -1.40 -10.02 -1.00
CA VAL A 169 -2.10 -11.20 -0.50
C VAL A 169 -2.20 -11.10 1.02
N LEU A 170 -3.43 -11.17 1.53
CA LEU A 170 -3.68 -11.19 2.97
C LEU A 170 -3.08 -12.46 3.60
N PRO A 171 -2.57 -12.38 4.83
CA PRO A 171 -2.17 -13.57 5.56
C PRO A 171 -3.39 -14.49 5.78
N PRO A 172 -3.19 -15.81 5.87
CA PRO A 172 -4.26 -16.71 6.23
C PRO A 172 -4.85 -16.34 7.60
N PRO A 173 -6.17 -16.55 7.80
CA PRO A 173 -6.80 -16.28 9.09
C PRO A 173 -6.09 -17.08 10.18
N SER A 174 -5.93 -16.49 11.36
CA SER A 174 -5.33 -17.17 12.50
C SER A 174 -6.15 -18.43 12.84
N ALA A 175 -5.50 -19.58 12.91
CA ALA A 175 -6.16 -20.81 13.34
C ALA A 175 -6.58 -20.65 14.81
N THR A 176 -7.88 -20.69 15.09
CA THR A 176 -8.38 -20.81 16.46
C THR A 176 -8.06 -22.21 16.97
N PRO A 177 -7.33 -22.37 18.09
CA PRO A 177 -7.12 -23.69 18.67
C PRO A 177 -8.47 -24.32 19.01
N ILE A 178 -8.63 -25.60 18.70
CA ILE A 178 -9.82 -26.37 19.12
C ILE A 178 -9.78 -26.45 20.65
N ALA A 179 -10.66 -25.69 21.33
CA ALA A 179 -10.69 -25.58 22.79
C ALA A 179 -11.16 -26.87 23.49
N SER A 180 -11.88 -27.71 22.76
CA SER A 180 -12.33 -29.02 23.24
C SER A 180 -12.55 -29.94 22.04
N PHE A 181 -11.98 -31.13 22.08
CA PHE A 181 -12.40 -32.18 21.15
C PHE A 181 -13.88 -32.48 21.42
N PRO A 182 -14.74 -32.55 20.38
CA PRO A 182 -16.18 -32.76 20.54
C PRO A 182 -16.53 -34.19 20.95
N PHE A 183 -15.54 -35.02 21.29
CA PHE A 183 -15.73 -36.39 21.71
C PHE A 183 -14.96 -36.61 23.02
N THR A 184 -15.50 -37.48 23.87
CA THR A 184 -14.78 -38.05 25.00
C THR A 184 -14.34 -39.44 24.58
N ILE A 185 -13.04 -39.66 24.31
CA ILE A 185 -12.51 -41.02 24.16
C ILE A 185 -12.17 -41.51 25.57
N ASP A 186 -12.94 -42.47 26.06
CA ASP A 186 -12.54 -43.26 27.22
C ASP A 186 -11.51 -44.30 26.76
N PHE A 187 -10.22 -43.98 26.91
CA PHE A 187 -9.13 -44.89 26.55
C PHE A 187 -8.93 -46.00 27.60
N GLU A 188 -9.62 -45.94 28.74
CA GLU A 188 -9.36 -46.81 29.89
C GLU A 188 -10.03 -48.19 29.74
N SER A 189 -11.03 -48.31 28.86
CA SER A 189 -11.74 -49.55 28.57
C SER A 189 -11.16 -50.36 27.41
N GLY A 190 -10.26 -49.78 26.60
CA GLY A 190 -9.77 -50.41 25.36
C GLY A 190 -10.86 -50.65 24.30
N ASP A 191 -12.06 -50.09 24.52
CA ASP A 191 -13.23 -50.27 23.66
C ASP A 191 -13.38 -49.01 22.80
N PHE A 192 -13.16 -49.15 21.50
CA PHE A 192 -13.45 -48.04 20.58
C PHE A 192 -14.97 -47.90 20.50
N PRO A 193 -15.54 -46.71 20.78
CA PRO A 193 -16.99 -46.55 20.73
C PRO A 193 -17.47 -46.85 19.31
N ALA A 194 -18.49 -47.70 19.19
CA ALA A 194 -19.15 -48.02 17.91
C ALA A 194 -19.86 -46.81 17.28
N GLU A 195 -20.08 -45.75 18.05
CA GLU A 195 -20.73 -44.52 17.61
C GLU A 195 -20.03 -43.29 18.24
N ILE A 196 -19.63 -42.34 17.40
CA ILE A 196 -19.06 -41.06 17.83
C ILE A 196 -20.23 -40.12 18.13
N GLN A 197 -20.49 -39.84 19.41
CA GLN A 197 -21.49 -38.85 19.80
C GLN A 197 -20.88 -37.45 19.82
N ALA A 198 -21.55 -36.51 19.17
CA ALA A 198 -21.17 -35.09 19.23
C ALA A 198 -21.41 -34.53 20.63
N ALA A 199 -20.42 -33.81 21.18
CA ALA A 199 -20.59 -33.03 22.40
C ALA A 199 -21.71 -31.99 22.22
N GLN A 200 -22.58 -31.90 23.21
CA GLN A 200 -23.65 -30.91 23.26
C GLN A 200 -23.05 -29.48 23.24
N GLY A 201 -23.25 -28.74 22.13
CA GLY A 201 -22.82 -27.35 21.99
C GLY A 201 -21.67 -27.07 21.03
N ALA A 202 -21.18 -28.04 20.24
CA ALA A 202 -20.18 -27.77 19.20
C ALA A 202 -20.80 -27.03 18.00
N ASP A 203 -20.22 -25.87 17.64
CA ASP A 203 -20.59 -25.09 16.46
C ASP A 203 -20.31 -25.90 15.18
N ALA A 204 -21.33 -26.12 14.36
CA ALA A 204 -21.36 -27.05 13.24
C ALA A 204 -20.69 -26.49 11.97
N GLY A 205 -19.66 -25.65 12.11
CA GLY A 205 -19.03 -24.93 11.00
C GLY A 205 -18.07 -25.76 10.13
N LEU A 206 -17.74 -27.00 10.50
CA LEU A 206 -16.76 -27.80 9.76
C LEU A 206 -17.28 -29.22 9.48
N SER A 207 -17.92 -29.40 8.32
CA SER A 207 -18.18 -30.73 7.77
C SER A 207 -16.92 -31.26 7.07
N VAL A 208 -16.21 -32.17 7.71
CA VAL A 208 -15.18 -32.98 7.04
C VAL A 208 -15.88 -34.17 6.38
N ALA A 209 -16.05 -34.12 5.06
CA ALA A 209 -16.44 -35.30 4.30
C ALA A 209 -15.22 -36.23 4.21
N ALA A 210 -15.29 -37.39 4.86
CA ALA A 210 -14.36 -38.47 4.61
C ALA A 210 -14.75 -39.11 3.27
N ASP A 211 -13.95 -38.91 2.23
CA ASP A 211 -14.02 -39.72 1.02
C ASP A 211 -13.36 -41.07 1.33
N ALA A 212 -14.15 -42.14 1.29
CA ALA A 212 -13.69 -43.50 1.54
C ALA A 212 -13.29 -44.13 0.19
N ALA A 213 -12.01 -44.47 0.05
CA ALA A 213 -11.52 -45.38 -0.98
C ALA A 213 -11.67 -46.85 -0.56
#